data_AF-V4TKW7-F1
#
_entry.id   AF-V4TKW7-F1
#
_cell.length_a   1.000
_cell.length_b   1.000
_cell.length_c   1.000
_cell.angle_alpha   90.00
_cell.angle_beta   90.00
_cell.angle_gamma   90.00
#
_symmetry.space_group_name_H-M   'P 1'
#
loop_
_entity.id
_entity.type
_entity.pdbx_description
1 polymer ?
#
loop_
_entity_poly.entity_id
_entity_poly.type
_entity_poly.pdbx_seq_one_letter_code
_entity_poly.pdbx_strand_id
1 'polypeptide(L)'
;MIFVGGLPFSTNNSSWSSSSSQGSDILVALLEHPVLVSASHSFKSMEETKVSVSSETPSPSKYVYVFQREYATVDPALVDYVGTDEATTCVGLVIRNRRNRMTSIAHMDNPEIVDIGLCQMLSLVVDHDLDAELDVYLIGGFDDASPNHANVTTISECYSDMDGYSLPLCRKLVDTLQRRQEKFHVQTLHVLGHNTKRDSQGNAYPIFHGFLVSMCLQQSKLLFFYLSDDLMFTQTEFESYSDSLMKFLVTHVSAKSY
;
A
#
# COMPACT_ATOMS: atom_id res chain seq x y z
N MET A 1 3.30 5.10 -15.59
CA MET A 1 4.61 4.46 -15.88
C MET A 1 5.31 4.20 -14.58
N ILE A 2 5.75 2.95 -14.35
CA ILE A 2 6.44 2.58 -13.11
C ILE A 2 7.94 2.88 -13.22
N PHE A 3 8.52 3.36 -12.13
CA PHE A 3 9.95 3.61 -11.93
C PHE A 3 10.42 2.89 -10.67
N VAL A 4 11.61 2.30 -10.72
CA VAL A 4 12.26 1.65 -9.57
C VAL A 4 13.72 2.08 -9.52
N GLY A 5 14.20 2.51 -8.35
CA GLY A 5 15.57 3.03 -8.22
C GLY A 5 15.85 4.27 -9.08
N GLY A 6 14.80 5.04 -9.42
CA GLY A 6 14.89 6.22 -10.28
C GLY A 6 14.90 5.93 -11.79
N LEU A 7 14.86 4.66 -12.19
CA LEU A 7 14.86 4.26 -13.60
C LEU A 7 13.47 3.77 -14.04
N PRO A 8 13.04 4.02 -15.29
CA PRO A 8 11.82 3.43 -15.83
C PRO A 8 11.89 1.90 -15.74
N PHE A 9 10.85 1.30 -15.17
CA PHE A 9 10.76 -0.14 -15.05
C PHE A 9 10.33 -0.75 -16.40
N SER A 10 11.06 -1.80 -16.83
CA SER A 10 10.72 -2.58 -18.02
C SER A 10 10.91 -4.05 -17.74
N THR A 11 9.92 -4.86 -18.09
CA THR A 11 9.97 -6.32 -17.96
C THR A 11 10.90 -6.98 -18.99
N ASN A 12 11.38 -6.24 -20.00
CA ASN A 12 12.23 -6.78 -21.06
C ASN A 12 13.70 -6.97 -20.66
N ASN A 13 14.11 -6.48 -19.49
CA ASN A 13 15.52 -6.51 -19.04
C ASN A 13 15.84 -7.68 -18.09
N SER A 14 14.90 -8.58 -17.80
CA SER A 14 15.22 -9.82 -17.08
C SER A 14 15.97 -10.78 -18.01
N SER A 15 17.30 -10.71 -17.96
CA SER A 15 18.20 -11.68 -18.58
C SER A 15 18.20 -13.02 -17.83
N TRP A 16 17.02 -13.54 -17.48
CA TRP A 16 16.86 -14.89 -16.94
C TRP A 16 15.93 -15.67 -17.86
N SER A 17 16.60 -16.52 -18.63
CA SER A 17 16.05 -17.49 -19.56
C SER A 17 14.96 -18.35 -18.94
N SER A 18 13.76 -18.29 -19.50
CA SER A 18 12.89 -19.45 -19.75
C SER A 18 11.87 -19.10 -20.81
N SER A 19 11.95 -19.81 -21.93
CA SER A 19 10.99 -19.78 -23.02
C SER A 19 9.68 -20.43 -22.57
N SER A 20 8.67 -19.63 -22.25
CA SER A 20 7.27 -20.02 -22.41
C SER A 20 6.43 -18.79 -22.72
N SER A 21 5.52 -18.96 -23.66
CA SER A 21 4.62 -17.95 -24.19
C SER A 21 3.58 -17.55 -23.14
N GLN A 22 3.78 -16.44 -22.43
CA GLN A 22 2.74 -15.66 -21.73
C GLN A 22 3.37 -14.37 -21.20
N GLY A 23 2.65 -13.25 -21.27
CA GLY A 23 3.17 -11.92 -20.94
C GLY A 23 3.81 -11.89 -19.55
N SER A 24 4.99 -11.26 -19.44
CA SER A 24 5.70 -11.08 -18.17
C SER A 24 4.74 -10.50 -17.12
N ASP A 25 4.41 -11.26 -16.08
CA ASP A 25 3.62 -10.76 -14.95
C ASP A 25 4.44 -9.64 -14.28
N ILE A 26 4.01 -8.39 -14.49
CA ILE A 26 4.71 -7.20 -14.01
C ILE A 26 4.83 -7.18 -12.49
N LEU A 27 3.84 -7.74 -11.78
CA LEU A 27 3.87 -7.85 -10.32
C LEU A 27 5.03 -8.76 -9.89
N VAL A 28 5.17 -9.93 -10.52
CA VAL A 28 6.27 -10.88 -10.22
C VAL A 28 7.61 -10.22 -10.43
N ALA A 29 7.79 -9.56 -11.58
CA ALA A 29 9.04 -8.89 -11.91
C ALA A 29 9.37 -7.74 -10.93
N LEU A 30 8.37 -7.05 -10.38
CA LEU A 30 8.57 -6.05 -9.32
C LEU A 30 8.88 -6.68 -7.96
N LEU A 31 8.20 -7.77 -7.58
CA LEU A 31 8.44 -8.50 -6.34
C LEU A 31 9.86 -9.07 -6.27
N GLU A 32 10.43 -9.45 -7.41
CA GLU A 32 11.80 -9.98 -7.53
C GLU A 32 12.86 -8.88 -7.78
N HIS A 33 12.45 -7.63 -8.04
CA HIS A 33 13.39 -6.56 -8.37
C HIS A 33 14.32 -6.25 -7.18
N PRO A 34 15.67 -6.30 -7.34
CA PRO A 34 16.60 -6.22 -6.21
C PRO A 34 16.44 -4.98 -5.31
N VAL A 35 16.15 -3.82 -5.90
CA VAL A 35 15.90 -2.58 -5.14
C VAL A 35 14.66 -2.71 -4.25
N LEU A 36 13.58 -3.33 -4.75
CA LEU A 36 12.33 -3.49 -4.01
C LEU A 36 12.43 -4.62 -2.98
N VAL A 37 13.15 -5.70 -3.30
CA VAL A 37 13.51 -6.74 -2.33
C VAL A 37 14.32 -6.14 -1.18
N SER A 38 15.34 -5.33 -1.48
CA SER A 38 16.12 -4.63 -0.45
C SER A 38 15.24 -3.68 0.37
N ALA A 39 14.38 -2.88 -0.26
CA ALA A 39 13.48 -1.98 0.43
C ALA A 39 12.48 -2.74 1.32
N SER A 40 11.96 -3.88 0.86
CA SER A 40 11.09 -4.79 1.61
C SER A 40 11.80 -5.38 2.84
N HIS A 41 13.05 -5.82 2.71
CA HIS A 41 13.85 -6.29 3.84
C HIS A 41 14.15 -5.17 4.84
N SER A 42 14.53 -3.99 4.36
CA SER A 42 14.74 -2.82 5.22
C SER A 42 13.47 -2.44 5.96
N PHE A 43 12.32 -2.46 5.26
CA PHE A 43 11.01 -2.23 5.84
C PHE A 43 10.68 -3.24 6.94
N LYS A 44 10.89 -4.54 6.67
CA LYS A 44 10.69 -5.63 7.65
C LYS A 44 11.60 -5.52 8.88
N SER A 45 12.76 -4.91 8.75
CA SER A 45 13.73 -4.72 9.85
C SER A 45 13.50 -3.47 10.70
N MET A 46 12.53 -2.61 10.35
CA MET A 46 12.25 -1.41 11.13
C MET A 46 11.73 -1.79 12.51
N GLU A 47 12.23 -1.12 13.55
CA GLU A 47 11.70 -1.29 14.91
C GLU A 47 10.25 -0.81 14.97
N GLU A 48 9.42 -1.63 15.60
CA GLU A 48 8.05 -1.28 15.94
C GLU A 48 8.09 -0.05 16.86
N THR A 49 7.44 1.03 16.43
CA THR A 49 7.23 2.17 17.31
C THR A 49 5.84 1.99 17.94
N LYS A 50 5.62 2.43 19.18
CA LYS A 50 4.28 2.58 19.74
C LYS A 50 3.92 4.06 19.69
N VAL A 51 2.87 4.45 18.95
CA VAL A 51 2.33 5.80 19.06
C VAL A 51 1.45 5.78 20.30
N SER A 52 1.97 6.30 21.41
CA SER A 52 1.13 6.77 22.50
C SER A 52 0.82 8.25 22.27
N VAL A 53 -0.44 8.63 22.45
CA VAL A 53 -0.83 10.04 22.58
C VAL A 53 -0.20 10.54 23.87
N SER A 54 1.00 11.12 23.80
CA SER A 54 1.64 11.70 24.97
C SER A 54 1.01 13.06 25.25
N SER A 55 0.34 13.17 26.40
CA SER A 55 -0.18 14.45 26.92
C SER A 55 0.90 15.49 27.25
N GLU A 56 2.19 15.17 27.10
CA GLU A 56 3.30 16.06 27.47
C GLU A 56 3.86 16.90 26.31
N THR A 57 3.32 16.77 25.09
CA THR A 57 3.69 17.66 23.99
C THR A 57 2.82 18.94 24.01
N PRO A 58 3.38 20.14 23.81
CA PRO A 58 2.65 21.41 23.92
C PRO A 58 1.55 21.61 22.86
N SER A 59 1.51 20.75 21.83
CA SER A 59 0.40 20.62 20.90
C SER A 59 0.19 19.13 20.59
N PRO A 60 -1.05 18.61 20.70
CA PRO A 60 -1.33 17.22 20.34
C PRO A 60 -0.99 17.00 18.86
N SER A 61 -0.29 15.91 18.57
CA SER A 61 -0.06 15.49 17.18
C SER A 61 -1.38 15.20 16.49
N LYS A 62 -1.46 15.55 15.20
CA LYS A 62 -2.66 15.39 14.38
C LYS A 62 -2.58 14.10 13.58
N TYR A 63 -3.55 13.23 13.80
CA TYR A 63 -3.63 11.90 13.19
C TYR A 63 -4.81 11.84 12.22
N VAL A 64 -4.66 11.06 11.15
CA VAL A 64 -5.76 10.61 10.29
C VAL A 64 -5.70 9.10 10.21
N TYR A 65 -6.76 8.43 10.64
CA TYR A 65 -6.91 6.99 10.51
C TYR A 65 -7.85 6.69 9.33
N VAL A 66 -7.50 5.71 8.51
CA VAL A 66 -8.25 5.31 7.31
C VAL A 66 -8.76 3.89 7.48
N PHE A 67 -10.08 3.71 7.46
CA PHE A 67 -10.69 2.39 7.55
C PHE A 67 -10.62 1.62 6.22
N GLN A 68 -10.87 0.32 6.28
CA GLN A 68 -11.06 -0.51 5.09
C GLN A 68 -12.08 0.14 4.12
N ARG A 69 -11.74 0.17 2.82
CA ARG A 69 -12.51 0.81 1.74
C ARG A 69 -12.52 2.34 1.74
N GLU A 70 -11.70 2.96 2.59
CA GLU A 70 -11.53 4.41 2.60
C GLU A 70 -10.20 4.83 2.00
N TYR A 71 -10.12 6.11 1.62
CA TYR A 71 -8.89 6.79 1.32
C TYR A 71 -8.93 8.20 1.93
N ALA A 72 -7.75 8.75 2.23
CA ALA A 72 -7.59 10.12 2.67
C ALA A 72 -6.43 10.77 1.91
N THR A 73 -6.58 12.04 1.54
CA THR A 73 -5.49 12.87 1.03
C THR A 73 -5.23 13.99 2.02
N VAL A 74 -3.98 14.09 2.47
CA VAL A 74 -3.58 15.00 3.55
C VAL A 74 -2.50 15.98 3.07
N ASP A 75 -2.61 17.21 3.58
CA ASP A 75 -1.57 18.23 3.50
C ASP A 75 -0.60 18.04 4.69
N PRO A 76 0.71 17.85 4.44
CA PRO A 76 1.70 17.71 5.51
C PRO A 76 1.85 18.95 6.40
N ALA A 77 1.30 20.11 6.02
CA ALA A 77 1.22 21.28 6.90
C ALA A 77 0.10 21.16 7.95
N LEU A 78 -0.85 20.25 7.76
CA LEU A 78 -2.07 20.13 8.57
C LEU A 78 -2.16 18.83 9.36
N VAL A 79 -1.48 17.77 8.94
CA VAL A 79 -1.53 16.44 9.54
C VAL A 79 -0.10 15.98 9.83
N ASP A 80 0.14 15.41 11.01
CA ASP A 80 1.46 14.88 11.38
C ASP A 80 1.61 13.43 10.95
N TYR A 81 0.53 12.65 11.05
CA TYR A 81 0.51 11.23 10.77
C TYR A 81 -0.77 10.77 10.10
N VAL A 82 -0.65 9.84 9.16
CA VAL A 82 -1.80 9.18 8.53
C VAL A 82 -1.56 7.69 8.36
N GLY A 83 -2.54 6.84 8.65
CA GLY A 83 -2.34 5.40 8.67
C GLY A 83 -3.61 4.58 8.56
N THR A 84 -3.43 3.26 8.51
CA THR A 84 -4.49 2.25 8.46
C THR A 84 -3.99 0.98 9.14
N ASP A 85 -4.89 0.14 9.64
CA ASP A 85 -4.54 -1.20 10.14
C ASP A 85 -5.61 -2.25 9.80
N GLU A 86 -5.60 -3.41 10.47
CA GLU A 86 -6.49 -4.54 10.24
C GLU A 86 -6.45 -5.12 8.80
N ALA A 87 -5.40 -4.80 8.03
CA ALA A 87 -5.16 -5.35 6.71
C ALA A 87 -4.72 -6.82 6.80
N THR A 88 -5.67 -7.74 6.66
CA THR A 88 -5.39 -9.17 6.51
C THR A 88 -5.06 -9.49 5.06
N THR A 89 -6.07 -9.59 4.20
CA THR A 89 -5.90 -9.79 2.75
C THR A 89 -5.85 -8.48 1.95
N CYS A 90 -6.29 -7.39 2.57
CA CYS A 90 -6.28 -6.04 2.03
C CYS A 90 -4.87 -5.48 1.83
N VAL A 91 -4.75 -4.45 0.98
CA VAL A 91 -3.50 -3.77 0.70
C VAL A 91 -3.67 -2.27 0.98
N GLY A 92 -2.81 -1.73 1.82
CA GLY A 92 -2.69 -0.29 1.96
C GLY A 92 -1.79 0.29 0.87
N LEU A 93 -2.30 1.34 0.21
CA LEU A 93 -1.63 2.07 -0.86
C LEU A 93 -1.31 3.49 -0.38
N VAL A 94 -0.06 3.91 -0.52
CA VAL A 94 0.36 5.30 -0.29
C VAL A 94 0.89 5.89 -1.60
N ILE A 95 0.40 7.08 -1.94
CA ILE A 95 0.85 7.89 -3.08
C ILE A 95 1.23 9.27 -2.56
N ARG A 96 2.51 9.64 -2.68
CA ARG A 96 3.02 10.92 -2.22
C ARG A 96 3.61 11.71 -3.38
N ASN A 97 3.10 12.92 -3.59
CA ASN A 97 3.69 13.84 -4.56
C ASN A 97 5.05 14.32 -4.06
N ARG A 98 6.10 14.14 -4.87
CA ARG A 98 7.46 14.51 -4.49
C ARG A 98 7.67 16.01 -4.33
N ARG A 99 6.96 16.81 -5.14
CA ARG A 99 7.09 18.27 -5.21
C ARG A 99 6.40 18.94 -4.03
N ASN A 100 5.09 18.74 -3.89
CA ASN A 100 4.29 19.44 -2.88
C ASN A 100 4.05 18.62 -1.61
N ARG A 101 4.50 17.35 -1.57
CA ARG A 101 4.39 16.44 -0.43
C ARG A 101 2.96 16.05 -0.04
N MET A 102 1.94 16.45 -0.81
CA MET A 102 0.58 15.95 -0.67
C MET A 102 0.60 14.43 -0.71
N THR A 103 -0.03 13.81 0.28
CA THR A 103 0.02 12.36 0.45
C THR A 103 -1.39 11.82 0.49
N SER A 104 -1.69 10.85 -0.38
CA SER A 104 -2.92 10.06 -0.29
C SER A 104 -2.59 8.66 0.18
N ILE A 105 -3.40 8.16 1.11
CA ILE A 105 -3.40 6.78 1.59
C ILE A 105 -4.77 6.14 1.31
N ALA A 106 -4.80 4.85 1.04
CA ALA A 106 -6.03 4.08 0.92
C ALA A 106 -5.85 2.69 1.53
N HIS A 107 -6.93 2.14 2.09
CA HIS A 107 -7.01 0.74 2.47
C HIS A 107 -7.90 0.02 1.46
N MET A 108 -7.29 -0.67 0.50
CA MET A 108 -8.00 -1.34 -0.60
C MET A 108 -8.24 -2.81 -0.27
N ASP A 109 -9.45 -3.30 -0.51
CA ASP A 109 -9.89 -4.66 -0.19
C ASP A 109 -10.39 -5.46 -1.40
N ASN A 110 -10.64 -4.80 -2.54
CA ASN A 110 -11.21 -5.43 -3.72
C ASN A 110 -10.60 -4.88 -5.03
N PRO A 111 -10.16 -5.74 -5.97
CA PRO A 111 -9.69 -5.34 -7.30
C PRO A 111 -10.65 -4.41 -8.07
N GLU A 112 -11.97 -4.59 -7.93
CA GLU A 112 -12.99 -3.84 -8.69
C GLU A 112 -12.99 -2.34 -8.37
N ILE A 113 -12.57 -1.95 -7.16
CA ILE A 113 -12.54 -0.54 -6.75
C ILE A 113 -11.23 0.18 -7.11
N VAL A 114 -10.20 -0.56 -7.54
CA VAL A 114 -8.84 -0.02 -7.72
C VAL A 114 -8.79 1.11 -8.75
N ASP A 115 -9.41 0.94 -9.93
CA ASP A 115 -9.35 1.97 -10.98
C ASP A 115 -9.98 3.28 -10.51
N ILE A 116 -11.15 3.21 -9.86
CA ILE A 116 -11.89 4.39 -9.38
C ILE A 116 -11.16 5.03 -8.21
N GLY A 117 -10.74 4.23 -7.21
CA GLY A 117 -10.01 4.73 -6.05
C GLY A 117 -8.72 5.41 -6.43
N LEU A 118 -7.93 4.82 -7.33
CA LEU A 118 -6.69 5.44 -7.80
C LEU A 118 -6.96 6.75 -8.56
N CYS A 119 -7.98 6.80 -9.42
CA CYS A 119 -8.35 8.05 -10.10
C CYS A 119 -8.72 9.16 -9.11
N GLN A 120 -9.47 8.83 -8.06
CA GLN A 120 -9.87 9.77 -7.01
C GLN A 120 -8.66 10.29 -6.23
N MET A 121 -7.78 9.39 -5.77
CA MET A 121 -6.54 9.76 -5.07
C MET A 121 -5.67 10.69 -5.94
N LEU A 122 -5.46 10.34 -7.21
CA LEU A 122 -4.64 11.13 -8.12
C LEU A 122 -5.22 12.51 -8.40
N SER A 123 -6.55 12.64 -8.48
CA SER A 123 -7.21 13.94 -8.70
C SER A 123 -6.90 14.98 -7.62
N LEU A 124 -6.50 14.53 -6.42
CA LEU A 124 -6.19 15.39 -5.28
C LEU A 124 -4.67 15.57 -5.09
N VAL A 125 -3.85 14.63 -5.55
CA VAL A 125 -2.39 14.62 -5.31
C VAL A 125 -1.58 15.22 -6.46
N VAL A 126 -2.08 15.14 -7.70
CA VAL A 126 -1.33 15.54 -8.91
C VAL A 126 -1.38 17.06 -9.17
N ASP A 127 -2.34 17.80 -8.60
CA ASP A 127 -2.46 19.28 -8.71
C ASP A 127 -2.24 19.81 -10.14
N HIS A 128 -2.98 19.24 -11.10
CA HIS A 128 -2.93 19.56 -12.54
C HIS A 128 -1.56 19.41 -13.24
N ASP A 129 -0.56 18.86 -12.57
CA ASP A 129 0.81 18.67 -13.06
C ASP A 129 0.96 17.28 -13.69
N LEU A 130 0.80 17.19 -15.02
CA LEU A 130 0.91 15.91 -15.73
C LEU A 130 2.31 15.29 -15.67
N ASP A 131 3.33 16.06 -15.27
CA ASP A 131 4.70 15.59 -15.08
C ASP A 131 5.00 15.18 -13.63
N ALA A 132 3.98 15.19 -12.76
CA ALA A 132 4.13 14.86 -11.35
C ALA A 132 4.82 13.50 -11.13
N GLU A 133 5.88 13.53 -10.33
CA GLU A 133 6.53 12.34 -9.80
C GLU A 133 5.93 11.97 -8.46
N LEU A 134 5.49 10.72 -8.36
CA LEU A 134 4.75 10.19 -7.23
C LEU A 134 5.52 9.03 -6.60
N ASP A 135 5.87 9.15 -5.31
CA ASP A 135 6.36 8.02 -4.55
C ASP A 135 5.20 7.08 -4.19
N VAL A 136 5.40 5.79 -4.39
CA VAL A 136 4.38 4.75 -4.18
C VAL A 136 4.87 3.70 -3.20
N TYR A 137 4.00 3.34 -2.25
CA TYR A 137 4.24 2.29 -1.27
C TYR A 137 3.02 1.37 -1.22
N LEU A 138 3.25 0.06 -1.37
CA LEU A 138 2.22 -0.98 -1.21
C LEU A 138 2.63 -1.89 -0.04
N ILE A 139 1.77 -1.99 0.95
CA ILE A 139 1.99 -2.77 2.17
C ILE A 139 0.70 -3.54 2.50
N GLY A 140 0.82 -4.80 2.89
CA GLY A 140 -0.32 -5.63 3.26
C GLY A 140 -0.51 -6.81 2.30
N GLY A 141 -1.61 -7.53 2.42
CA GLY A 141 -1.82 -8.80 1.76
C GLY A 141 -0.79 -9.86 2.15
N PHE A 142 -1.08 -11.12 1.86
CA PHE A 142 -0.14 -12.23 2.09
C PHE A 142 -0.45 -13.37 1.12
N ASP A 143 0.34 -14.43 1.13
CA ASP A 143 0.07 -15.62 0.31
C ASP A 143 -1.10 -16.41 0.93
N ASP A 144 -2.32 -15.96 0.66
CA ASP A 144 -3.56 -16.41 1.29
C ASP A 144 -4.28 -17.56 0.57
N ALA A 145 -3.77 -17.98 -0.58
CA ALA A 145 -4.27 -19.13 -1.30
C ALA A 145 -3.90 -20.46 -0.63
N SER A 146 -4.76 -21.46 -0.82
CA SER A 146 -4.62 -22.76 -0.15
C SER A 146 -3.33 -23.49 -0.54
N PRO A 147 -2.68 -24.22 0.39
CA PRO A 147 -1.42 -24.92 0.15
C PRO A 147 -1.53 -26.14 -0.79
N ASN A 148 -2.71 -26.43 -1.36
CA ASN A 148 -2.93 -27.59 -2.24
C ASN A 148 -2.16 -27.52 -3.59
N HIS A 149 -1.44 -26.43 -3.85
CA HIS A 149 -0.56 -26.25 -5.01
C HIS A 149 0.93 -26.25 -4.62
N ALA A 150 1.32 -27.09 -3.65
CA ALA A 150 2.70 -27.18 -3.12
C ALA A 150 3.78 -27.72 -4.10
N ASN A 151 3.44 -28.02 -5.37
CA ASN A 151 4.41 -28.48 -6.39
C ASN A 151 4.76 -27.37 -7.39
N VAL A 152 4.98 -26.16 -6.88
CA VAL A 152 5.32 -25.02 -7.72
C VAL A 152 6.76 -24.59 -7.44
N THR A 153 7.60 -24.70 -8.46
CA THR A 153 9.05 -24.49 -8.38
C THR A 153 9.48 -23.05 -8.67
N THR A 154 8.59 -22.21 -9.19
CA THR A 154 8.88 -20.81 -9.51
C THR A 154 7.76 -19.87 -9.06
N ILE A 155 8.10 -18.63 -8.67
CA ILE A 155 7.11 -17.59 -8.29
C ILE A 155 6.13 -17.31 -9.45
N SER A 156 6.60 -17.43 -10.70
CA SER A 156 5.73 -17.26 -11.88
C SER A 156 4.64 -18.34 -12.00
N GLU A 157 4.93 -19.57 -11.60
CA GLU A 157 3.96 -20.67 -11.58
C GLU A 157 3.02 -20.58 -10.35
N CYS A 158 3.39 -19.84 -9.30
CA CYS A 158 2.59 -19.80 -8.07
C CYS A 158 1.36 -18.92 -8.23
N TYR A 159 1.31 -18.12 -9.28
CA TYR A 159 0.27 -17.12 -9.45
C TYR A 159 -0.69 -17.41 -10.62
N SER A 160 -0.62 -18.56 -11.30
CA SER A 160 -1.49 -18.84 -12.46
C SER A 160 -2.88 -19.39 -12.10
N ASP A 161 -3.10 -19.90 -10.88
CA ASP A 161 -4.37 -20.55 -10.46
C ASP A 161 -4.64 -20.43 -8.94
N MET A 162 -4.30 -19.29 -8.32
CA MET A 162 -4.49 -19.11 -6.87
C MET A 162 -5.87 -18.54 -6.49
N ASP A 163 -6.64 -19.31 -5.71
CA ASP A 163 -7.93 -18.95 -5.09
C ASP A 163 -7.81 -17.93 -3.92
N GLY A 164 -6.83 -17.02 -3.97
CA GLY A 164 -6.55 -16.02 -2.93
C GLY A 164 -7.12 -14.64 -3.26
N TYR A 165 -7.33 -13.81 -2.24
CA TYR A 165 -7.81 -12.43 -2.36
C TYR A 165 -6.66 -11.43 -2.58
N SER A 166 -5.51 -11.66 -1.94
CA SER A 166 -4.41 -10.69 -1.95
C SER A 166 -3.73 -10.58 -3.31
N LEU A 167 -3.52 -11.70 -4.00
CA LEU A 167 -2.82 -11.72 -5.30
C LEU A 167 -3.59 -10.95 -6.39
N PRO A 168 -4.89 -11.21 -6.63
CA PRO A 168 -5.67 -10.43 -7.60
C PRO A 168 -5.66 -8.93 -7.31
N LEU A 169 -5.72 -8.54 -6.03
CA LEU A 169 -5.67 -7.13 -5.62
C LEU A 169 -4.31 -6.50 -5.93
N CYS A 170 -3.21 -7.17 -5.57
CA CYS A 170 -1.85 -6.69 -5.86
C CYS A 170 -1.60 -6.56 -7.36
N ARG A 171 -2.02 -7.55 -8.16
CA ARG A 171 -1.91 -7.50 -9.62
C ARG A 171 -2.67 -6.31 -10.18
N LYS A 172 -3.93 -6.16 -9.78
CA LYS A 172 -4.79 -5.08 -10.24
C LYS A 172 -4.22 -3.70 -9.91
N LEU A 173 -3.66 -3.52 -8.72
CA LEU A 173 -2.96 -2.31 -8.32
C LEU A 173 -1.79 -1.98 -9.25
N VAL A 174 -0.87 -2.93 -9.44
CA VAL A 174 0.32 -2.76 -10.29
C VAL A 174 -0.07 -2.51 -11.75
N ASP A 175 -1.00 -3.30 -12.30
CA ASP A 175 -1.48 -3.14 -13.67
C ASP A 175 -2.12 -1.78 -13.90
N THR A 176 -2.85 -1.27 -12.91
CA THR A 176 -3.47 0.04 -12.99
C THR A 176 -2.39 1.14 -12.97
N LEU A 177 -1.41 1.07 -12.05
CA LEU A 177 -0.27 2.01 -12.01
C LEU A 177 0.55 2.00 -13.33
N GLN A 178 0.72 0.83 -13.94
CA GLN A 178 1.46 0.68 -15.18
C GLN A 178 0.75 1.34 -16.37
N ARG A 179 -0.58 1.22 -16.47
CA ARG A 179 -1.40 1.80 -17.55
C ARG A 179 -1.57 3.32 -17.44
N ARG A 180 -1.34 3.89 -16.27
CA ARG A 180 -1.42 5.34 -16.00
C ARG A 180 -0.23 6.10 -16.62
N GLN A 181 -0.45 7.38 -16.94
CA GLN A 181 0.58 8.24 -17.57
C GLN A 181 1.56 8.85 -16.56
N GLU A 182 1.12 9.04 -15.31
CA GLU A 182 1.93 9.59 -14.22
C GLU A 182 3.17 8.73 -13.95
N LYS A 183 4.20 9.35 -13.36
CA LYS A 183 5.48 8.71 -13.03
C LYS A 183 5.42 8.18 -11.60
N PHE A 184 5.20 6.87 -11.45
CA PHE A 184 5.11 6.21 -10.16
C PHE A 184 6.45 5.60 -9.78
N HIS A 185 7.13 6.20 -8.82
CA HIS A 185 8.35 5.66 -8.24
C HIS A 185 7.99 4.72 -7.10
N VAL A 186 8.01 3.42 -7.36
CA VAL A 186 7.73 2.41 -6.34
C VAL A 186 8.93 2.36 -5.39
N GLN A 187 8.68 2.78 -4.15
CA GLN A 187 9.69 2.83 -3.09
C GLN A 187 9.69 1.55 -2.26
N THR A 188 8.49 1.05 -1.95
CA THR A 188 8.31 -0.19 -1.18
C THR A 188 7.19 -1.01 -1.79
N LEU A 189 7.47 -2.29 -2.03
CA LEU A 189 6.49 -3.31 -2.39
C LEU A 189 6.62 -4.45 -1.38
N HIS A 190 5.88 -4.35 -0.27
CA HIS A 190 5.91 -5.31 0.82
C HIS A 190 4.55 -6.00 0.95
N VAL A 191 4.27 -6.85 -0.04
CA VAL A 191 3.01 -7.57 -0.20
C VAL A 191 3.26 -9.05 -0.49
N LEU A 192 2.23 -9.89 -0.35
CA LEU A 192 2.29 -11.33 -0.67
C LEU A 192 3.43 -12.02 0.09
N GLY A 193 4.26 -12.83 -0.57
CA GLY A 193 5.39 -13.54 0.04
C GLY A 193 6.32 -12.65 0.89
N HIS A 194 6.49 -11.37 0.54
CA HIS A 194 7.27 -10.43 1.36
C HIS A 194 6.63 -10.14 2.71
N ASN A 195 5.29 -10.08 2.75
CA ASN A 195 4.49 -9.87 3.96
C ASN A 195 3.94 -11.19 4.53
N THR A 196 4.44 -12.37 4.13
CA THR A 196 3.93 -13.66 4.61
C THR A 196 4.84 -14.26 5.69
N LYS A 197 4.24 -14.70 6.80
CA LYS A 197 4.84 -15.65 7.76
C LYS A 197 4.02 -16.93 7.77
N ARG A 198 4.66 -18.05 8.10
CA ARG A 198 3.98 -19.34 8.25
C ARG A 198 4.18 -19.88 9.66
N ASP A 199 3.14 -20.49 10.22
CA ASP A 199 3.24 -21.18 11.51
C ASP A 199 3.84 -22.59 11.36
N SER A 200 3.94 -23.33 12.46
CA SER A 200 4.45 -24.70 12.47
C SER A 200 3.58 -25.71 11.72
N GLN A 201 2.32 -25.36 11.42
CA GLN A 201 1.38 -26.17 10.65
C GLN A 201 1.39 -25.78 9.15
N GLY A 202 2.15 -24.76 8.78
CA GLY A 202 2.24 -24.26 7.40
C GLY A 202 1.17 -23.24 7.04
N ASN A 203 0.30 -22.84 7.98
CA ASN A 203 -0.73 -21.83 7.75
C ASN A 203 -0.06 -20.48 7.54
N ALA A 204 -0.48 -19.76 6.49
CA ALA A 204 0.04 -18.45 6.16
C ALA A 204 -0.70 -17.35 6.93
N TYR A 205 0.05 -16.34 7.36
CA TYR A 205 -0.44 -15.13 8.03
C TYR A 205 0.33 -13.92 7.52
N PRO A 206 -0.27 -12.72 7.52
CA PRO A 206 0.48 -11.51 7.28
C PRO A 206 1.48 -11.24 8.42
N ILE A 207 2.64 -10.68 8.06
CA ILE A 207 3.63 -10.17 9.02
C ILE A 207 3.10 -8.86 9.59
N PHE A 208 2.66 -7.98 8.68
CA PHE A 208 2.18 -6.64 8.98
C PHE A 208 0.70 -6.49 8.63
N HIS A 209 -0.04 -5.89 9.56
CA HIS A 209 -1.47 -5.65 9.47
C HIS A 209 -1.85 -4.17 9.30
N GLY A 210 -0.90 -3.24 9.40
CA GLY A 210 -1.18 -1.81 9.32
C GLY A 210 0.08 -0.99 9.21
N PHE A 211 0.00 0.31 8.93
CA PHE A 211 1.17 1.20 8.93
C PHE A 211 0.75 2.64 9.14
N LEU A 212 1.73 3.48 9.50
CA LEU A 212 1.58 4.92 9.63
C LEU A 212 2.62 5.63 8.76
N VAL A 213 2.24 6.75 8.19
CA VAL A 213 3.15 7.59 7.42
C VAL A 213 3.36 8.88 8.20
N SER A 214 4.62 9.23 8.47
CA SER A 214 4.95 10.54 9.02
C SER A 214 4.98 11.58 7.91
N MET A 215 4.29 12.70 8.15
CA MET A 215 4.26 13.83 7.24
C MET A 215 5.48 14.77 7.39
N CYS A 216 6.36 14.51 8.36
CA CYS A 216 7.53 15.34 8.65
C CYS A 216 8.41 15.58 7.40
N LEU A 217 8.83 16.84 7.22
CA LEU A 217 9.37 17.39 5.97
C LEU A 217 10.78 16.89 5.59
N GLN A 218 11.52 16.25 6.51
CA GLN A 218 12.94 15.90 6.28
C GLN A 218 13.16 14.54 5.59
N GLN A 219 12.17 13.63 5.63
CA GLN A 219 12.14 12.42 4.81
C GLN A 219 10.78 11.75 5.00
N SER A 220 10.20 11.21 3.92
CA SER A 220 9.02 10.34 3.97
C SER A 220 9.38 9.05 4.69
N LYS A 221 9.48 9.07 6.02
CA LYS A 221 9.69 7.86 6.79
C LYS A 221 8.31 7.22 6.98
N LEU A 222 8.08 6.10 6.30
CA LEU A 222 7.04 5.18 6.73
C LEU A 222 7.44 4.66 8.11
N LEU A 223 6.54 4.76 9.08
CA LEU A 223 6.72 4.29 10.45
C LEU A 223 5.74 3.15 10.69
N PHE A 224 6.22 2.03 11.24
CA PHE A 224 5.38 0.86 11.47
C PHE A 224 4.82 0.85 12.90
N PHE A 225 3.54 0.48 13.02
CA PHE A 225 2.85 0.27 14.29
C PHE A 225 2.02 -1.01 14.22
N TYR A 226 2.05 -1.79 15.28
CA TYR A 226 0.93 -2.65 15.66
C TYR A 226 -0.01 -1.79 16.50
N LEU A 227 -1.28 -1.66 16.13
CA LEU A 227 -2.30 -1.40 17.14
C LEU A 227 -2.42 -2.72 17.92
N SER A 228 -1.67 -2.82 19.02
CA SER A 228 -1.91 -3.90 19.99
C SER A 228 -3.38 -3.83 20.40
N ASP A 229 -4.02 -4.98 20.67
CA ASP A 229 -5.46 -5.12 21.00
C ASP A 229 -5.99 -4.14 22.09
N ASP A 230 -5.10 -3.49 22.84
CA ASP A 230 -5.39 -2.51 23.88
C ASP A 230 -5.51 -1.04 23.39
N LEU A 231 -5.26 -0.75 22.11
CA LEU A 231 -5.41 0.58 21.51
C LEU A 231 -6.41 0.54 20.35
N MET A 232 -7.64 0.18 20.69
CA MET A 232 -8.79 0.78 20.01
C MET A 232 -8.60 2.29 20.14
N PHE A 233 -8.37 3.01 19.04
CA PHE A 233 -8.56 4.45 19.05
C PHE A 233 -10.01 4.70 19.49
N THR A 234 -10.22 4.93 20.78
CA THR A 234 -11.52 5.37 21.25
C THR A 234 -11.83 6.66 20.51
N GLN A 235 -13.00 6.68 19.90
CA GLN A 235 -13.56 7.65 18.96
C GLN A 235 -13.65 9.10 19.51
N THR A 236 -12.91 9.43 20.56
CA THR A 236 -13.24 10.54 21.46
C THR A 236 -12.54 11.86 21.13
N GLU A 237 -11.57 11.92 20.22
CA GLU A 237 -10.87 13.19 19.90
C GLU A 237 -10.60 13.42 18.41
N PHE A 238 -11.52 12.99 17.53
CA PHE A 238 -11.59 13.54 16.17
C PHE A 238 -12.55 14.73 16.15
N GLU A 239 -12.03 15.93 16.36
CA GLU A 239 -12.78 17.14 15.96
C GLU A 239 -12.93 17.10 14.43
N SER A 240 -14.18 16.86 13.99
CA SER A 240 -14.57 17.05 12.60
C SER A 240 -14.38 18.52 12.23
N TYR A 241 -13.28 18.86 11.56
CA TYR A 241 -13.14 20.17 10.93
C TYR A 241 -14.02 20.20 9.68
N SER A 242 -15.20 20.80 9.81
CA SER A 242 -16.02 21.21 8.66
C SER A 242 -15.46 22.49 8.04
N ASP A 243 -15.74 22.62 6.75
CA ASP A 243 -15.59 23.80 5.90
C ASP A 243 -14.22 23.99 5.22
N SER A 244 -14.04 23.16 4.19
CA SER A 244 -13.31 23.41 2.92
C SER A 244 -12.12 22.51 2.56
N LEU A 245 -11.67 21.59 3.42
CA LEU A 245 -10.48 20.77 3.13
C LEU A 245 -10.63 19.24 3.24
N MET A 246 -11.77 18.71 3.66
CA MET A 246 -12.05 17.26 3.62
C MET A 246 -13.05 16.92 2.51
N LYS A 247 -12.54 16.56 1.33
CA LYS A 247 -13.33 15.75 0.39
C LYS A 247 -13.23 14.29 0.82
N PHE A 248 -14.00 13.90 1.84
CA PHE A 248 -14.39 12.50 1.99
C PHE A 248 -15.31 12.16 0.82
N LEU A 249 -14.83 11.39 -0.14
CA LEU A 249 -15.74 10.64 -0.99
C LEU A 249 -15.89 9.24 -0.38
N VAL A 250 -16.77 9.13 0.61
CA VAL A 250 -17.38 7.84 0.95
C VAL A 250 -18.25 7.47 -0.25
N THR A 251 -17.69 6.76 -1.24
CA THR A 251 -18.54 6.01 -2.16
C THR A 251 -19.15 4.87 -1.36
N HIS A 252 -20.35 5.10 -0.82
CA HIS A 252 -21.31 4.03 -0.58
C HIS A 252 -21.55 3.33 -1.92
N VAL A 253 -20.72 2.34 -2.25
CA VAL A 253 -21.10 1.31 -3.20
C VAL A 253 -22.07 0.41 -2.44
N SER A 254 -23.35 0.79 -2.50
CA SER A 254 -24.47 -0.09 -2.18
C SER A 254 -24.46 -1.23 -3.20
N ALA A 255 -23.75 -2.30 -2.88
CA ALA A 255 -24.05 -3.60 -3.48
C ALA A 255 -25.30 -4.11 -2.76
N LYS A 256 -26.45 -3.96 -3.43
CA LYS A 256 -27.69 -4.62 -3.02
C LYS A 256 -27.45 -6.12 -2.94
N SER A 257 -27.65 -6.68 -1.75
CA SER A 257 -27.85 -8.10 -1.52
C SER A 257 -29.07 -8.58 -2.33
N TYR A 258 -28.92 -9.69 -3.03
CA TYR A 258 -30.01 -10.64 -3.27
C TYR A 258 -29.58 -11.98 -2.69
#